data_AF-A0A914D0Z4-F1
#
_entry.id   AF-A0A914D0Z4-F1
#
_cell.length_a   1.000
_cell.length_b   1.000
_cell.length_c   1.000
_cell.angle_alpha   90.00
_cell.angle_beta   90.00
_cell.angle_gamma   90.00
#
_symmetry.space_group_name_H-M   'P 1'
#
loop_
_entity.id
_entity.type
_entity.pdbx_description
1 polymer ?
#
loop_
_entity_poly.entity_id
_entity_poly.type
_entity_poly.pdbx_seq_one_letter_code
_entity_poly.pdbx_strand_id
1 'polypeptide(L)'
;MLTIGRLIFADLKNSEPTVQFIDQKSRLDCHLELGLTKEKCLVRGCIYDESLDGRNTTIPLCYFPSKIGYKVEDTSGHVYLLKKDPYGFKNPYGDDFKELIFTYKEIGAGLHVMIYPSGPVR
;
A
#
# COMPACT_ATOMS: atom_id res chain seq x y z
N MET A 1 -41.69 33.00 21.54
CA MET A 1 -40.96 33.74 20.49
C MET A 1 -39.57 33.13 20.36
N LEU A 2 -39.21 32.73 19.14
CA LEU A 2 -38.01 31.97 18.71
C LEU A 2 -36.68 32.53 19.23
N THR A 3 -35.69 31.66 19.50
CA THR A 3 -34.42 31.65 18.73
C THR A 3 -33.75 30.25 18.76
N ILE A 4 -33.99 29.53 17.66
CA ILE A 4 -33.19 28.56 16.90
C ILE A 4 -31.87 28.07 17.54
N GLY A 5 -31.74 26.75 17.65
CA GLY A 5 -30.58 26.02 18.15
C GLY A 5 -29.33 26.18 17.29
N ARG A 6 -28.17 26.24 17.95
CA ARG A 6 -26.85 26.15 17.34
C ARG A 6 -26.61 24.72 16.86
N LEU A 7 -26.75 24.50 15.55
CA LEU A 7 -26.06 23.40 14.87
C LEU A 7 -24.56 23.70 14.94
N ILE A 8 -23.83 22.94 15.75
CA ILE A 8 -22.37 22.90 15.69
C ILE A 8 -22.04 22.13 14.42
N PHE A 9 -21.73 22.85 13.35
CA PHE A 9 -20.98 22.31 12.22
C PHE A 9 -19.57 22.03 12.75
N ALA A 10 -19.33 20.80 13.19
CA ALA A 10 -17.97 20.33 13.40
C ALA A 10 -17.27 20.37 12.03
N ASP A 11 -16.17 21.09 11.98
CA ASP A 11 -15.32 21.27 10.80
C ASP A 11 -15.15 19.97 10.02
N LEU A 12 -15.79 19.90 8.85
CA LEU A 12 -15.33 19.06 7.75
C LEU A 12 -13.99 19.65 7.31
N LYS A 13 -12.93 19.37 8.07
CA LYS A 13 -11.55 19.52 7.60
C LYS A 13 -11.43 18.65 6.37
N ASN A 14 -11.50 19.30 5.22
CA ASN A 14 -11.12 18.81 3.90
C ASN A 14 -10.05 17.72 3.99
N SER A 15 -10.47 16.46 3.93
CA SER A 15 -9.60 15.40 3.44
C SER A 15 -9.62 15.51 1.92
N GLU A 16 -8.98 16.55 1.38
CA GLU A 16 -8.60 16.52 -0.03
C GLU A 16 -7.70 15.29 -0.19
N PRO A 17 -7.98 14.38 -1.14
CA PRO A 17 -7.08 13.28 -1.42
C PRO A 17 -5.77 13.92 -1.87
N THR A 18 -4.72 13.82 -1.05
CA THR A 18 -3.38 14.24 -1.47
C THR A 18 -3.07 13.48 -2.75
N VAL A 19 -3.07 14.16 -3.90
CA VAL A 19 -2.74 13.55 -5.18
C VAL A 19 -1.27 13.14 -5.08
N GLN A 20 -1.05 11.84 -4.87
CA GLN A 20 0.30 11.30 -4.69
C GLN A 20 0.94 11.15 -6.07
N PHE A 21 1.96 11.96 -6.32
CA PHE A 21 2.80 11.79 -7.50
C PHE A 21 3.86 10.72 -7.23
N ILE A 22 3.81 9.63 -8.01
CA ILE A 22 4.83 8.57 -8.01
C ILE A 22 5.53 8.61 -9.37
N ASP A 23 6.86 8.72 -9.33
CA ASP A 23 7.69 8.71 -10.54
C ASP A 23 7.38 7.46 -11.38
N GLN A 24 7.20 7.67 -12.69
CA GLN A 24 6.77 6.62 -13.62
C GLN A 24 7.68 5.39 -13.60
N LYS A 25 8.99 5.56 -13.37
CA LYS A 25 9.96 4.46 -13.34
C LYS A 25 9.96 3.68 -12.03
N SER A 26 9.36 4.24 -10.97
CA SER A 26 9.24 3.61 -9.65
C SER A 26 7.85 3.02 -9.40
N ARG A 27 6.93 3.11 -10.37
CA ARG A 27 5.58 2.57 -10.24
C ARG A 27 5.61 1.05 -10.18
N LEU A 28 4.92 0.51 -9.19
CA LEU A 28 4.62 -0.91 -9.10
C LEU A 28 3.18 -1.12 -9.56
N ASP A 29 2.98 -2.09 -10.46
CA ASP A 29 1.68 -2.43 -11.00
C ASP A 29 0.74 -2.95 -9.90
N CYS A 30 -0.42 -2.31 -9.77
CA CYS A 30 -1.44 -2.63 -8.76
C CYS A 30 -2.58 -3.49 -9.31
N HIS A 31 -2.57 -3.79 -10.62
CA HIS A 31 -3.56 -4.60 -11.32
C HIS A 31 -2.88 -5.62 -12.26
N LEU A 32 -2.37 -6.69 -11.67
CA LEU A 32 -1.64 -7.75 -12.39
C LEU A 32 -2.53 -8.63 -13.28
N GLU A 33 -3.85 -8.51 -13.15
CA GLU A 33 -4.83 -9.26 -13.92
C GLU A 33 -5.10 -8.62 -15.28
N LEU A 34 -5.60 -9.42 -16.24
CA LEU A 34 -6.04 -8.92 -17.54
C LEU A 34 -7.30 -8.05 -17.44
N GLY A 35 -7.49 -7.18 -18.42
CA GLY A 35 -8.69 -6.36 -18.55
C GLY A 35 -8.73 -5.20 -17.55
N LEU A 36 -7.62 -4.48 -17.43
CA LEU A 36 -7.52 -3.22 -16.71
C LEU A 36 -8.59 -2.24 -17.20
N THR A 37 -9.33 -1.65 -16.25
CA THR A 37 -10.12 -0.44 -16.47
C THR A 37 -9.84 0.55 -15.34
N LYS A 38 -10.15 1.83 -15.56
CA LYS A 38 -10.02 2.86 -14.53
C LYS A 38 -10.80 2.48 -13.27
N GLU A 39 -12.02 1.97 -13.42
CA GLU A 39 -12.90 1.59 -12.32
C GLU A 39 -12.30 0.46 -11.50
N LYS A 40 -11.79 -0.60 -12.16
CA LYS A 40 -11.14 -1.73 -11.47
C LYS A 40 -9.89 -1.29 -10.70
N CYS A 41 -9.14 -0.33 -11.23
CA CYS A 41 -7.99 0.24 -10.54
C CYS A 41 -8.41 1.00 -9.26
N LEU A 42 -9.39 1.90 -9.39
CA LEU A 42 -9.83 2.75 -8.28
C LEU A 42 -10.57 1.97 -7.18
N VAL A 43 -11.32 0.92 -7.53
CA VAL A 43 -11.98 0.04 -6.54
C VAL A 43 -10.97 -0.67 -5.64
N ARG A 44 -9.75 -0.94 -6.15
CA ARG A 44 -8.64 -1.48 -5.35
C ARG A 44 -7.94 -0.42 -4.48
N GLY A 45 -8.35 0.84 -4.58
CA GLY A 45 -7.71 1.98 -3.92
C GLY A 45 -6.39 2.43 -4.56
N CYS A 46 -6.02 1.84 -5.71
CA CYS A 46 -4.81 2.19 -6.43
C CYS A 46 -4.97 3.54 -7.17
N ILE A 47 -3.89 4.04 -7.78
CA ILE A 47 -3.92 5.26 -8.58
C ILE A 47 -3.96 4.91 -10.07
N TYR A 48 -4.86 5.56 -10.82
CA TYR A 48 -4.96 5.45 -12.28
C TYR A 48 -4.42 6.72 -12.95
N ASP A 49 -3.46 6.56 -13.87
CA ASP A 49 -2.87 7.67 -14.64
C ASP A 49 -3.40 7.70 -16.08
N GLU A 50 -4.40 8.56 -16.31
CA GLU A 50 -5.00 8.78 -17.63
C GLU A 50 -4.02 9.38 -18.65
N SER A 51 -2.96 10.07 -18.21
CA SER A 51 -2.05 10.77 -19.11
C SER A 51 -1.17 9.83 -19.95
N LEU A 52 -1.01 8.60 -19.48
CA LEU A 52 -0.19 7.57 -20.12
C LEU A 52 -1.00 6.59 -20.96
N ASP A 53 -2.34 6.66 -20.92
CA ASP A 53 -3.20 5.75 -21.66
C ASP A 53 -2.90 5.83 -23.18
N GLY A 54 -2.58 4.68 -23.78
CA GLY A 54 -2.16 4.57 -25.18
C GLY A 54 -0.77 5.13 -25.55
N ARG A 55 0.03 5.64 -24.60
CA ARG A 55 1.36 6.22 -24.90
C ARG A 55 2.54 5.31 -24.59
N ASN A 56 2.47 4.55 -23.50
CA ASN A 56 3.55 3.66 -23.09
C ASN A 56 2.95 2.41 -22.42
N THR A 57 3.16 1.24 -23.03
CA THR A 57 2.59 -0.03 -22.57
C THR A 57 3.39 -0.71 -21.46
N THR A 58 4.59 -0.22 -21.14
CA THR A 58 5.48 -0.81 -20.13
C THR A 58 5.36 -0.12 -18.77
N ILE A 59 4.84 1.12 -18.73
CA ILE A 59 4.62 1.85 -17.48
C ILE A 59 3.20 1.55 -16.99
N PRO A 60 3.02 1.05 -15.74
CA PRO A 60 1.68 0.75 -15.23
C PRO A 60 0.79 1.99 -15.18
N LEU A 61 -0.37 1.91 -15.84
CA LEU A 61 -1.44 2.92 -15.73
C LEU A 61 -2.10 2.84 -14.35
N CYS A 62 -2.25 1.63 -13.81
CA CYS A 62 -2.73 1.38 -12.46
C CYS A 62 -1.59 0.99 -11.54
N TYR A 63 -1.28 1.83 -10.54
CA TYR A 63 -0.11 1.60 -9.70
C TYR A 63 -0.41 1.82 -8.21
N PHE A 64 0.43 1.20 -7.38
CA PHE A 64 0.31 1.29 -5.93
C PHE A 64 0.56 2.73 -5.45
N PRO A 65 -0.21 3.23 -4.47
CA PRO A 65 0.09 4.50 -3.83
C PRO A 65 1.31 4.38 -2.91
N SER A 66 1.66 5.48 -2.24
CA SER A 66 2.67 5.50 -1.17
C SER A 66 2.20 4.72 0.06
N LYS A 67 3.12 4.47 1.00
CA LYS A 67 2.85 3.79 2.28
C LYS A 67 2.33 2.35 2.11
N ILE A 68 2.87 1.65 1.12
CA ILE A 68 2.77 0.19 0.98
C ILE A 68 3.84 -0.51 1.81
N GLY A 69 3.65 -1.81 2.08
CA GLY A 69 4.65 -2.66 2.75
C GLY A 69 4.65 -2.58 4.27
N TYR A 70 5.77 -3.01 4.86
CA TYR A 70 5.98 -3.20 6.30
C TYR A 70 7.17 -2.36 6.78
N LYS A 71 7.18 -2.03 8.07
CA LYS A 71 8.30 -1.35 8.73
C LYS A 71 8.94 -2.27 9.76
N VAL A 72 10.23 -2.10 10.01
CA VAL A 72 10.91 -2.79 11.11
C VAL A 72 10.38 -2.22 12.43
N GLU A 73 9.80 -3.07 13.26
CA GLU A 73 9.33 -2.74 14.61
C GLU A 73 10.38 -3.11 15.66
N ASP A 74 11.01 -4.29 15.50
CA ASP A 74 11.99 -4.82 16.44
C ASP A 74 13.07 -5.66 15.72
N THR A 75 14.23 -5.77 16.35
CA THR A 75 15.40 -6.49 15.83
C THR A 75 16.12 -7.26 16.93
N SER A 76 16.38 -8.55 16.68
CA SER A 76 17.16 -9.41 17.57
C SER A 76 18.11 -10.28 16.76
N GLY A 77 19.40 -9.91 16.74
CA GLY A 77 20.41 -10.56 15.91
C GLY A 77 20.06 -10.52 14.43
N HIS A 78 19.87 -11.69 13.81
CA HIS A 78 19.50 -11.82 12.39
C HIS A 78 17.99 -11.99 12.16
N VAL A 79 17.17 -11.65 13.17
CA VAL A 79 15.70 -11.75 13.14
C VAL A 79 15.09 -10.36 13.29
N TYR A 80 14.17 -10.00 12.41
CA TYR A 80 13.51 -8.70 12.35
C TYR A 80 12.00 -8.91 12.38
N LEU A 81 11.32 -8.26 13.32
CA LEU A 81 9.86 -8.18 13.31
C LEU A 81 9.46 -7.02 12.40
N LEU A 82 8.72 -7.34 11.35
CA LEU A 82 8.16 -6.38 10.41
C LEU A 82 6.67 -6.20 10.70
N LYS A 83 6.21 -4.96 10.86
CA LYS A 83 4.81 -4.65 11.19
C LYS A 83 4.15 -3.86 10.07
N LYS A 84 2.92 -4.24 9.74
CA LYS A 84 2.10 -3.53 8.77
C LYS A 84 1.61 -2.22 9.39
N ASP A 85 1.71 -1.13 8.65
CA ASP A 85 1.04 0.12 9.06
C ASP A 85 -0.49 -0.11 9.01
N PRO A 86 -1.21 0.01 10.16
CA PRO A 86 -2.65 -0.21 10.20
C PRO A 86 -3.44 0.82 9.37
N TYR A 87 -2.85 1.99 9.12
CA TYR A 87 -3.41 3.06 8.29
C TYR A 87 -2.75 3.13 6.90
N GLY A 88 -1.77 2.26 6.64
CA GLY A 88 -1.14 2.15 5.33
C GLY A 88 -2.09 1.53 4.30
N PHE A 89 -1.64 1.56 3.04
CA PHE A 89 -2.39 0.96 1.93
C PHE A 89 -2.64 -0.53 2.19
N LYS A 90 -3.87 -0.98 1.94
CA LYS A 90 -4.28 -2.38 2.16
C LYS A 90 -3.95 -3.23 0.95
N ASN A 91 -3.62 -4.50 1.19
CA ASN A 91 -3.41 -5.45 0.10
C ASN A 91 -4.69 -5.56 -0.77
N PRO A 92 -4.63 -5.26 -2.08
CA PRO A 92 -5.79 -5.35 -2.96
C PRO A 92 -6.14 -6.78 -3.37
N TYR A 93 -5.35 -7.78 -2.96
CA TYR A 93 -5.50 -9.19 -3.31
C TYR A 93 -5.91 -10.10 -2.14
N GLY A 94 -6.27 -9.52 -0.99
CA GLY A 94 -6.69 -10.28 0.18
C GLY A 94 -6.25 -9.63 1.49
N ASP A 95 -6.28 -10.40 2.57
CA ASP A 95 -5.89 -9.91 3.88
C ASP A 95 -4.38 -9.62 3.97
N ASP A 96 -4.03 -8.58 4.72
CA ASP A 96 -2.65 -8.31 5.11
C ASP A 96 -2.28 -9.20 6.32
N PHE A 97 -1.05 -9.73 6.33
CA PHE A 97 -0.45 -10.18 7.57
C PHE A 97 -0.16 -8.95 8.44
N LYS A 98 -0.55 -8.98 9.71
CA LYS A 98 -0.27 -7.83 10.61
C LYS A 98 1.21 -7.69 10.89
N GLU A 99 1.88 -8.83 10.97
CA GLU A 99 3.27 -8.95 11.35
C GLU A 99 3.92 -10.08 10.53
N LEU A 100 5.16 -9.83 10.11
CA LEU A 100 6.02 -10.77 9.41
C LEU A 100 7.34 -10.85 10.16
N ILE A 101 8.02 -11.97 10.03
CA ILE A 101 9.38 -12.18 10.48
C ILE A 101 10.27 -12.20 9.25
N PHE A 102 11.27 -11.33 9.23
CA PHE A 102 12.38 -11.38 8.29
C PHE A 102 13.60 -11.98 8.98
N THR A 103 14.25 -12.93 8.30
CA THR A 103 15.52 -13.50 8.76
C THR A 103 16.52 -13.55 7.62
N TYR A 104 17.80 -13.50 7.95
CA TYR A 104 18.86 -13.79 6.99
C TYR A 104 19.96 -14.68 7.56
N LYS A 105 20.67 -15.38 6.67
CA LYS A 105 21.87 -16.16 6.97
C LYS A 105 22.88 -16.00 5.84
N GLU A 106 24.15 -15.88 6.18
CA GLU A 106 25.24 -15.93 5.20
C GLU A 106 25.59 -17.39 4.91
N ILE A 107 25.71 -17.73 3.62
CA ILE A 107 26.09 -19.06 3.13
C ILE A 107 27.24 -18.88 2.15
N GLY A 108 28.47 -18.96 2.65
CA GLY A 108 29.65 -18.58 1.89
C GLY A 108 29.58 -17.11 1.49
N ALA A 109 29.59 -16.82 0.19
CA ALA A 109 29.40 -15.47 -0.34
C ALA A 109 27.91 -15.10 -0.61
N GLY A 110 26.98 -16.01 -0.33
CA GLY A 110 25.55 -15.81 -0.56
C GLY A 110 24.81 -15.32 0.69
N LEU A 111 23.71 -14.59 0.48
CA LEU A 111 22.77 -14.21 1.54
C LEU A 111 21.43 -14.93 1.34
N HIS A 112 21.06 -15.79 2.28
CA HIS A 112 19.78 -16.48 2.29
C HIS A 112 18.79 -15.70 3.16
N VAL A 113 17.71 -15.21 2.55
CA VAL A 113 16.70 -14.36 3.19
C VAL A 113 15.36 -15.10 3.22
N MET A 114 14.65 -15.02 4.35
CA MET A 114 13.28 -15.54 4.48
C MET A 114 12.37 -14.47 5.08
N ILE A 115 11.14 -14.40 4.56
CA ILE A 115 10.05 -13.56 5.09
C ILE A 115 8.82 -14.45 5.26
N TYR A 116 8.24 -14.48 6.46
CA TYR A 116 7.10 -15.36 6.78
C TYR A 116 6.21 -14.76 7.90
N PRO A 117 4.94 -15.16 8.06
CA PRO A 117 4.06 -14.61 9.11
C PRO A 117 4.53 -14.93 10.54
N SER A 118 4.40 -13.98 11.47
CA SER A 118 4.62 -14.21 12.91
C SER A 118 3.39 -14.87 13.57
N GLY A 119 3.02 -16.08 13.14
CA GLY A 119 1.89 -16.79 13.73
C GLY A 119 1.40 -17.96 12.88
N PRO A 120 0.31 -18.64 13.32
CA PRO A 120 -0.29 -19.69 12.52
C PRO A 120 -0.74 -19.12 11.17
N VAL A 121 -0.29 -19.77 10.09
CA VAL A 121 -0.75 -19.49 8.73
C VAL A 121 -2.23 -19.89 8.68
N ARG A 122 -3.09 -18.93 8.35
CA ARG A 122 -4.52 -19.20 8.12
C ARG A 122 -4.74 -19.69 6.69
#